data_AF-A0A381WDG4-F1
#
_entry.id   AF-A0A381WDG4-F1
#
_cell.length_a   1.000
_cell.length_b   1.000
_cell.length_c   1.000
_cell.angle_alpha   90.00
_cell.angle_beta   90.00
_cell.angle_gamma   90.00
#
_symmetry.space_group_name_H-M   'P 1'
#
loop_
_entity.id
_entity.type
_entity.pdbx_description
1 polymer ?
#
loop_
_entity_poly.entity_id
_entity_poly.type
_entity_poly.pdbx_seq_one_letter_code
_entity_poly.pdbx_strand_id
1 'polypeptide(L)'
;MPGRLTILTLLYPLATIFAQAAKKPAEVPPWNQWIESDFPFFSAAVDAREKGVGNNLTPRALVFPLGDNHFLAYDLDLLRVAVAWKAEDVPFVNASMSVNSYPYQLKKVGGGQKALPKPNGEILFQNGIYPGVGSGSPDFTDSRPPPPTETEVGRGGIHPKLARFLGINLQSGAEIEYEAGSTRIRERFLLEKDGLA
;
A
#
# COMPACT_ATOMS: atom_id res chain seq x y z
N MET A 1 40.59 -26.70 80.37
CA MET A 1 39.86 -27.65 79.49
C MET A 1 39.61 -26.97 78.14
N PRO A 2 39.90 -27.65 77.02
CA PRO A 2 39.86 -27.08 75.68
C PRO A 2 38.42 -27.10 75.12
N GLY A 3 38.01 -26.06 74.41
CA GLY A 3 36.66 -25.93 73.89
C GLY A 3 36.60 -25.16 72.57
N ARG A 4 37.14 -25.80 71.52
CA ARG A 4 36.84 -25.65 70.09
C ARG A 4 36.67 -24.24 69.51
N LEU A 5 37.74 -23.83 68.82
CA LEU A 5 37.76 -22.91 67.70
C LEU A 5 36.85 -23.46 66.58
N THR A 6 35.81 -22.72 66.18
CA THR A 6 35.14 -22.94 64.89
C THR A 6 35.26 -21.66 64.08
N ILE A 7 36.32 -21.60 63.27
CA ILE A 7 36.45 -20.66 62.17
C ILE A 7 35.42 -21.10 61.12
N LEU A 8 34.37 -20.31 60.91
CA LEU A 8 33.53 -20.46 59.73
C LEU A 8 33.92 -19.41 58.70
N THR A 9 34.29 -19.95 57.55
CA THR A 9 34.89 -19.39 56.35
C THR A 9 34.06 -18.27 55.71
N LEU A 10 34.76 -17.28 55.14
CA LEU A 10 34.31 -16.37 54.08
C LEU A 10 33.46 -17.08 53.01
N LEU A 11 32.40 -16.40 52.52
CA LEU A 11 32.10 -16.26 51.08
C LEU A 11 30.86 -15.38 50.84
N TYR A 12 31.10 -14.15 50.39
CA TYR A 12 30.16 -13.39 49.54
C TYR A 12 30.16 -14.06 48.13
N PRO A 13 29.04 -14.04 47.37
CA PRO A 13 28.75 -12.83 46.62
C PRO A 13 27.28 -12.41 46.59
N LEU A 14 27.15 -11.10 46.50
CA LEU A 14 26.00 -10.32 46.11
C LEU A 14 25.64 -10.69 44.66
N ALA A 15 24.71 -11.61 44.45
CA ALA A 15 24.15 -11.90 43.13
C ALA A 15 22.83 -11.13 42.97
N THR A 16 22.93 -9.82 42.76
CA THR A 16 21.83 -9.09 42.11
C THR A 16 21.74 -9.59 40.68
N ILE A 17 20.86 -10.57 40.46
CA ILE A 17 20.44 -10.99 39.12
C ILE A 17 19.68 -9.80 38.52
N PHE A 18 20.38 -8.97 37.75
CA PHE A 18 19.73 -8.08 36.80
C PHE A 18 19.18 -8.97 35.68
N ALA A 19 17.99 -9.50 35.87
CA ALA A 19 17.19 -9.99 34.77
C ALA A 19 16.70 -8.76 33.99
N GLN A 20 17.57 -8.20 33.13
CA GLN A 20 17.09 -7.40 32.02
C GLN A 20 16.28 -8.35 31.14
N ALA A 21 14.97 -8.38 31.33
CA ALA A 21 14.07 -8.99 30.38
C ALA A 21 14.37 -8.35 29.03
N ALA A 22 15.02 -9.10 28.14
CA ALA A 22 15.29 -8.65 26.79
C ALA A 22 13.94 -8.22 26.20
N LYS A 23 13.80 -6.92 25.88
CA LYS A 23 12.60 -6.42 25.23
C LYS A 23 12.40 -7.27 23.98
N LYS A 24 11.25 -7.93 23.89
CA LYS A 24 10.87 -8.68 22.69
C LYS A 24 11.01 -7.70 21.51
N PRO A 25 11.71 -8.08 20.43
CA PRO A 25 11.83 -7.23 19.25
C PRO A 25 10.43 -6.79 18.82
N ALA A 26 10.29 -5.50 18.49
CA ALA A 26 9.04 -4.99 17.96
C ALA A 26 8.69 -5.79 16.70
N GLU A 27 7.45 -6.28 16.63
CA GLU A 27 6.97 -7.00 15.45
C GLU A 27 6.82 -5.98 14.31
N VAL A 28 7.63 -6.16 13.24
CA VAL A 28 7.54 -5.30 12.06
C VAL A 28 6.22 -5.59 11.37
N PRO A 29 5.38 -4.58 11.06
CA PRO A 29 4.10 -4.81 10.39
C PRO A 29 4.29 -5.55 9.04
N PRO A 30 3.39 -6.47 8.65
CA PRO A 30 3.50 -7.24 7.40
C PRO A 30 3.77 -6.42 6.14
N TRP A 31 3.13 -5.25 6.02
CA TRP A 31 3.37 -4.33 4.90
C TRP A 31 4.81 -3.86 4.83
N ASN A 32 5.43 -3.53 5.97
CA ASN A 32 6.80 -3.03 6.02
C ASN A 32 7.83 -4.13 5.74
N GLN A 33 7.44 -5.41 5.88
CA GLN A 33 8.28 -6.55 5.48
C GLN A 33 8.16 -6.88 3.99
N TRP A 34 6.99 -6.60 3.39
CA TRP A 34 6.68 -6.96 2.02
C TRP A 34 7.04 -5.85 1.01
N ILE A 35 6.95 -4.58 1.40
CA ILE A 35 7.28 -3.45 0.54
C ILE A 35 8.80 -3.32 0.43
N GLU A 36 9.30 -3.39 -0.80
CA GLU A 36 10.72 -3.15 -1.11
C GLU A 36 11.02 -1.65 -0.95
N SER A 37 11.90 -1.30 -0.02
CA SER A 37 12.24 0.11 0.29
C SER A 37 12.83 0.86 -0.90
N ASP A 38 13.53 0.15 -1.77
CA ASP A 38 14.33 0.72 -2.85
C ASP A 38 13.61 0.62 -4.21
N PHE A 39 12.38 0.11 -4.22
CA PHE A 39 11.56 0.01 -5.42
C PHE A 39 10.44 1.07 -5.42
N PRO A 40 10.22 1.79 -6.53
CA PRO A 40 9.49 3.06 -6.50
C PRO A 40 7.96 2.93 -6.41
N PHE A 41 7.42 1.72 -6.51
CA PHE A 41 6.01 1.44 -6.33
C PHE A 41 5.80 -0.04 -6.00
N PHE A 42 4.60 -0.41 -5.61
CA PHE A 42 4.22 -1.81 -5.50
C PHE A 42 2.80 -2.05 -5.99
N SER A 43 2.44 -3.29 -6.29
CA SER A 43 1.09 -3.62 -6.78
C SER A 43 0.17 -4.08 -5.66
N ALA A 44 -1.03 -3.51 -5.60
CA ALA A 44 -2.06 -3.93 -4.65
C ALA A 44 -3.47 -3.69 -5.22
N ALA A 45 -4.44 -4.48 -4.75
CA ALA A 45 -5.83 -4.05 -4.80
C ALA A 45 -6.03 -2.93 -3.77
N VAL A 46 -6.78 -1.89 -4.11
CA VAL A 46 -7.05 -0.75 -3.24
C VAL A 46 -8.55 -0.51 -3.19
N ASP A 47 -9.10 -0.66 -1.99
CA ASP A 47 -10.50 -0.36 -1.67
C ASP A 47 -10.57 1.00 -0.98
N ALA A 48 -10.82 2.04 -1.77
CA ALA A 48 -11.01 3.41 -1.32
C ALA A 48 -12.50 3.80 -1.38
N ARG A 49 -13.41 2.82 -1.27
CA ARG A 49 -14.85 3.09 -1.21
C ARG A 49 -15.19 3.76 0.11
N GLU A 50 -15.61 5.02 0.01
CA GLU A 50 -16.12 5.82 1.13
C GLU A 50 -17.50 6.42 0.79
N LYS A 51 -18.20 6.87 1.84
CA LYS A 51 -19.53 7.48 1.70
C LYS A 51 -19.40 8.82 0.97
N GLY A 52 -19.91 8.90 -0.27
CA GLY A 52 -20.05 10.16 -1.03
C GLY A 52 -19.29 10.23 -2.35
N VAL A 53 -18.21 9.45 -2.53
CA VAL A 53 -17.38 9.48 -3.76
C VAL A 53 -17.73 8.33 -4.72
N GLY A 54 -18.57 7.38 -4.27
CA GLY A 54 -19.06 6.27 -5.08
C GLY A 54 -18.21 5.02 -4.96
N ASN A 55 -18.20 4.19 -6.01
CA ASN A 55 -17.60 2.85 -6.01
C ASN A 55 -16.08 2.89 -6.35
N ASN A 56 -15.26 3.57 -5.54
CA ASN A 56 -13.80 3.67 -5.77
C ASN A 56 -13.04 2.40 -5.35
N LEU A 57 -13.16 1.34 -6.15
CA LEU A 57 -12.41 0.10 -5.99
C LEU A 57 -11.48 -0.12 -7.18
N THR A 58 -10.20 -0.26 -6.90
CA THR A 58 -9.16 -0.51 -7.90
C THR A 58 -8.57 -1.90 -7.68
N PRO A 59 -8.95 -2.91 -8.50
CA PRO A 59 -8.45 -4.27 -8.37
C PRO A 59 -6.93 -4.37 -8.53
N ARG A 60 -6.32 -3.47 -9.30
CA ARG A 60 -4.91 -3.51 -9.66
C ARG A 60 -4.31 -2.11 -9.74
N ALA A 61 -3.93 -1.59 -8.59
CA ALA A 61 -3.26 -0.31 -8.48
C ALA A 61 -1.73 -0.49 -8.51
N LEU A 62 -1.04 0.50 -9.06
CA LEU A 62 0.34 0.80 -8.68
C LEU A 62 0.29 1.78 -7.51
N VAL A 63 0.90 1.41 -6.39
CA VAL A 63 0.97 2.24 -5.20
C VAL A 63 2.37 2.82 -5.08
N PHE A 64 2.48 4.13 -5.16
CA PHE A 64 3.73 4.89 -5.10
C PHE A 64 3.92 5.44 -3.68
N PRO A 65 4.98 5.02 -2.95
CA PRO A 65 5.44 5.70 -1.75
C PRO A 65 6.15 7.00 -2.18
N LEU A 66 5.60 8.16 -1.80
CA LEU A 66 6.13 9.47 -2.23
C LEU A 66 7.03 10.12 -1.17
N GLY A 67 7.15 9.54 0.03
CA GLY A 67 7.92 10.08 1.16
C GLY A 67 7.03 10.75 2.22
N ASP A 68 7.57 10.99 3.41
CA ASP A 68 6.82 11.53 4.58
C ASP A 68 5.46 10.83 4.82
N ASN A 69 5.44 9.50 4.65
CA ASN A 69 4.26 8.63 4.71
C ASN A 69 3.14 8.98 3.71
N HIS A 70 3.42 9.70 2.63
CA HIS A 70 2.47 9.94 1.55
C HIS A 70 2.48 8.79 0.55
N PHE A 71 1.29 8.37 0.15
CA PHE A 71 1.09 7.33 -0.84
C PHE A 71 0.08 7.78 -1.89
N LEU A 72 0.27 7.27 -3.11
CA LEU A 72 -0.63 7.46 -4.23
C LEU A 72 -0.93 6.12 -4.88
N ALA A 73 -2.20 5.80 -5.07
CA ALA A 73 -2.64 4.63 -5.82
C ALA A 73 -3.11 5.04 -7.22
N TYR A 74 -2.40 4.56 -8.23
CA TYR A 74 -2.73 4.75 -9.64
C TYR A 74 -3.43 3.52 -10.20
N ASP A 75 -4.63 3.71 -10.73
CA ASP A 75 -5.45 2.68 -11.34
C ASP A 75 -5.01 2.47 -12.80
N LEU A 76 -4.38 1.32 -13.07
CA LEU A 76 -3.92 0.98 -14.42
C LEU A 76 -5.05 0.67 -15.39
N ASP A 77 -6.20 0.27 -14.86
CA ASP A 77 -7.33 -0.15 -15.67
C ASP A 77 -8.12 1.08 -16.12
N LEU A 78 -8.21 2.11 -15.27
CA LEU A 78 -8.89 3.38 -15.58
C LEU A 78 -7.95 4.57 -15.88
N LEU A 79 -6.63 4.35 -15.87
CA LEU A 79 -5.60 5.37 -16.11
C LEU A 79 -5.85 6.67 -15.31
N ARG A 80 -5.97 6.53 -13.99
CA ARG A 80 -6.28 7.63 -13.08
C ARG A 80 -5.56 7.48 -11.75
N VAL A 81 -5.35 8.60 -11.06
CA VAL A 81 -5.15 8.56 -9.61
C VAL A 81 -6.47 8.15 -8.95
N ALA A 82 -6.48 7.01 -8.27
CA ALA A 82 -7.66 6.50 -7.56
C ALA A 82 -7.79 7.14 -6.17
N VAL A 83 -6.67 7.24 -5.45
CA VAL A 83 -6.61 7.82 -4.11
C VAL A 83 -5.17 8.26 -3.80
N ALA A 84 -5.01 9.37 -3.09
CA ALA A 84 -3.78 9.78 -2.45
C ALA A 84 -4.05 10.06 -0.98
N TRP A 85 -3.15 9.61 -0.10
CA TRP A 85 -3.35 9.70 1.34
C TRP A 85 -2.03 9.85 2.08
N LYS A 86 -2.10 10.41 3.28
CA LYS A 86 -1.03 10.39 4.26
C LYS A 86 -1.29 9.26 5.23
N ALA A 87 -0.43 8.26 5.23
CA ALA A 87 -0.57 7.11 6.10
C ALA A 87 -0.18 7.43 7.55
N GLU A 88 -0.75 6.66 8.48
CA GLU A 88 -0.24 6.58 9.84
C GLU A 88 1.05 5.74 9.86
N ASP A 89 1.00 4.49 10.33
CA ASP A 89 2.19 3.63 10.46
C ASP A 89 2.46 2.76 9.22
N VAL A 90 1.40 2.30 8.56
CA VAL A 90 1.43 1.41 7.38
C VAL A 90 0.46 1.93 6.32
N PRO A 91 0.67 1.65 5.02
CA PRO A 91 -0.15 2.23 3.96
C PRO A 91 -1.61 1.76 3.98
N PHE A 92 -1.89 0.53 4.44
CA PHE A 92 -3.22 -0.06 4.42
C PHE A 92 -3.60 -0.77 5.72
N VAL A 93 -4.89 -0.68 6.09
CA VAL A 93 -5.46 -1.33 7.29
C VAL A 93 -5.48 -2.85 7.13
N ASN A 94 -5.95 -3.33 5.98
CA ASN A 94 -6.00 -4.75 5.66
C ASN A 94 -4.82 -5.15 4.77
N ALA A 95 -4.30 -6.35 4.96
CA ALA A 95 -3.27 -6.92 4.10
C ALA A 95 -3.87 -7.54 2.83
N SER A 96 -3.15 -7.44 1.71
CA SER A 96 -3.50 -8.15 0.48
C SER A 96 -3.21 -9.66 0.60
N MET A 97 -3.63 -10.45 -0.39
CA MET A 97 -3.25 -11.86 -0.46
C MET A 97 -1.74 -12.06 -0.50
N SER A 98 -1.03 -11.25 -1.28
CA SER A 98 0.42 -11.33 -1.44
C SER A 98 1.13 -11.00 -0.13
N VAL A 99 0.68 -9.96 0.58
CA VAL A 99 1.27 -9.52 1.86
C VAL A 99 1.02 -10.55 2.96
N ASN A 100 -0.17 -11.14 3.02
CA ASN A 100 -0.46 -12.18 4.02
C ASN A 100 0.33 -13.47 3.79
N SER A 101 0.69 -13.79 2.55
CA SER A 101 1.36 -15.05 2.20
C SER A 101 2.82 -15.13 2.67
N TYR A 102 3.47 -13.99 2.95
CA TYR A 102 4.88 -13.93 3.33
C TYR A 102 5.13 -14.23 4.83
N PRO A 103 4.52 -13.52 5.79
CA PRO A 103 4.78 -13.72 7.21
C PRO A 103 3.97 -14.86 7.83
N TYR A 104 2.84 -15.26 7.22
CA TYR A 104 1.95 -16.28 7.76
C TYR A 104 1.93 -17.54 6.88
N GLN A 105 2.93 -18.40 7.05
CA GLN A 105 2.97 -19.71 6.39
C GLN A 105 1.66 -20.48 6.63
N LEU A 106 1.05 -21.01 5.56
CA LEU A 106 -0.15 -21.85 5.57
C LEU A 106 -1.47 -21.16 5.99
N LYS A 107 -1.52 -19.82 6.09
CA LYS A 107 -2.76 -19.09 6.38
C LYS A 107 -3.46 -18.62 5.10
N LYS A 108 -4.51 -19.33 4.68
CA LYS A 108 -5.32 -18.94 3.52
C LYS A 108 -6.10 -17.65 3.80
N VAL A 109 -5.95 -16.66 2.91
CA VAL A 109 -6.80 -15.46 2.93
C VAL A 109 -8.18 -15.82 2.37
N GLY A 110 -9.24 -15.35 3.03
CA GLY A 110 -10.61 -15.52 2.55
C GLY A 110 -10.83 -14.81 1.21
N GLY A 111 -11.58 -15.43 0.31
CA GLY A 111 -11.92 -14.81 -0.98
C GLY A 111 -12.94 -13.67 -0.84
N GLY A 112 -13.12 -12.92 -1.93
CA GLY A 112 -14.09 -11.83 -2.03
C GLY A 112 -13.53 -10.46 -1.66
N GLN A 113 -14.41 -9.47 -1.53
CA GLN A 113 -14.04 -8.06 -1.43
C GLN A 113 -14.09 -7.48 0.00
N LYS A 114 -14.42 -8.29 1.01
CA LYS A 114 -14.70 -7.79 2.38
C LYS A 114 -13.47 -7.27 3.13
N ALA A 115 -12.30 -7.81 2.82
CA ALA A 115 -11.04 -7.53 3.53
C ALA A 115 -9.95 -7.03 2.58
N LEU A 116 -10.33 -6.28 1.54
CA LEU A 116 -9.36 -5.67 0.62
C LEU A 116 -8.56 -4.57 1.34
N PRO A 117 -7.31 -4.29 0.90
CA PRO A 117 -6.50 -3.21 1.44
C PRO A 117 -7.24 -1.87 1.35
N LYS A 118 -7.43 -1.20 2.49
CA LYS A 118 -8.04 0.12 2.60
C LYS A 118 -6.98 1.12 3.06
N PRO A 119 -6.87 2.32 2.45
CA PRO A 119 -5.92 3.33 2.89
C PRO A 119 -5.99 3.54 4.40
N ASN A 120 -4.83 3.58 5.05
CA ASN A 120 -4.73 3.73 6.50
C ASN A 120 -4.19 5.11 6.87
N GLY A 121 -5.08 6.08 7.03
CA GLY A 121 -4.74 7.44 7.42
C GLY A 121 -5.65 8.49 6.76
N GLU A 122 -5.12 9.70 6.59
CA GLU A 122 -5.85 10.84 6.05
C GLU A 122 -5.92 10.79 4.53
N ILE A 123 -7.12 10.68 3.98
CA ILE A 123 -7.36 10.81 2.55
C ILE A 123 -7.18 12.26 2.12
N LEU A 124 -6.22 12.51 1.24
CA LEU A 124 -5.93 13.84 0.69
C LEU A 124 -6.66 14.08 -0.63
N PHE A 125 -6.84 13.01 -1.40
CA PHE A 125 -7.56 13.02 -2.67
C PHE A 125 -8.18 11.65 -2.91
N GLN A 126 -9.38 11.63 -3.49
CA GLN A 126 -10.03 10.40 -3.94
C GLN A 126 -10.91 10.67 -5.15
N ASN A 127 -11.11 9.64 -5.96
CA ASN A 127 -11.70 9.76 -7.28
C ASN A 127 -12.78 8.67 -7.50
N GLY A 128 -13.84 8.95 -8.26
CA GLY A 128 -14.90 7.97 -8.57
C GLY A 128 -14.49 6.96 -9.66
N ILE A 129 -15.36 5.99 -9.95
CA ILE A 129 -15.07 4.90 -10.91
C ILE A 129 -15.32 5.31 -12.37
N TYR A 130 -14.53 6.26 -12.84
CA TYR A 130 -14.56 6.72 -14.23
C TYR A 130 -13.14 6.85 -14.79
N PRO A 131 -12.95 6.81 -16.12
CA PRO A 131 -11.66 7.01 -16.75
C PRO A 131 -10.97 8.31 -16.30
N GLY A 132 -9.67 8.26 -16.02
CA GLY A 132 -8.87 9.47 -15.79
C GLY A 132 -8.50 10.21 -17.08
N VAL A 133 -8.77 9.58 -18.22
CA VAL A 133 -8.42 10.06 -19.55
C VAL A 133 -9.61 9.90 -20.49
N GLY A 134 -9.74 10.81 -21.44
CA GLY A 134 -10.81 10.80 -22.43
C GLY A 134 -10.56 11.81 -23.54
N SER A 135 -11.41 11.81 -24.55
CA SER A 135 -11.40 12.80 -25.62
C SER A 135 -12.76 13.49 -25.71
N GLY A 136 -12.75 14.82 -25.89
CA GLY A 136 -13.98 15.62 -25.93
C GLY A 136 -14.53 15.92 -24.54
N SER A 137 -15.80 15.59 -24.31
CA SER A 137 -16.50 15.88 -23.05
C SER A 137 -16.13 14.90 -21.94
N PRO A 138 -16.11 15.33 -20.66
CA PRO A 138 -15.92 14.42 -19.54
C PRO A 138 -16.95 13.29 -19.51
N ASP A 139 -16.48 12.06 -19.27
CA ASP A 139 -17.32 10.88 -19.04
C ASP A 139 -17.14 10.42 -17.59
N PHE A 140 -18.25 10.36 -16.85
CA PHE A 140 -18.27 9.99 -15.44
C PHE A 140 -18.83 8.57 -15.23
N THR A 141 -18.80 7.73 -16.27
CA THR A 141 -19.24 6.33 -16.23
C THR A 141 -18.08 5.34 -16.25
N ASP A 142 -18.27 4.15 -15.69
CA ASP A 142 -17.27 3.07 -15.80
C ASP A 142 -17.32 2.48 -17.22
N SER A 143 -16.34 2.85 -18.05
CA SER A 143 -16.29 2.45 -19.46
C SER A 143 -15.78 1.02 -19.69
N ARG A 144 -15.48 0.28 -18.62
CA ARG A 144 -14.96 -1.10 -18.73
C ARG A 144 -16.08 -2.10 -18.98
N PRO A 145 -15.77 -3.28 -19.56
CA PRO A 145 -16.72 -4.37 -19.67
C PRO A 145 -17.39 -4.68 -18.32
N PRO A 146 -18.72 -4.83 -18.28
CA PRO A 146 -19.43 -5.08 -17.05
C PRO A 146 -18.99 -6.44 -16.45
N PRO A 147 -18.97 -6.56 -15.13
CA PRO A 147 -18.72 -7.83 -14.47
C PRO A 147 -19.89 -8.82 -14.66
N PRO A 148 -19.67 -10.13 -14.37
CA PRO A 148 -20.73 -11.13 -14.34
C PRO A 148 -21.80 -10.87 -13.27
N THR A 149 -21.48 -10.09 -12.23
CA THR A 149 -22.37 -9.75 -11.11
C THR A 149 -22.32 -8.26 -10.82
N GLU A 150 -23.46 -7.65 -10.50
CA GLU A 150 -23.59 -6.20 -10.24
C GLU A 150 -22.80 -5.71 -9.00
N THR A 151 -22.29 -6.62 -8.17
CA THR A 151 -21.51 -6.31 -6.96
C THR A 151 -20.01 -6.17 -7.22
N GLU A 152 -19.55 -6.48 -8.43
CA GLU A 152 -18.18 -6.29 -8.87
C GLU A 152 -18.02 -4.98 -9.63
N VAL A 153 -16.78 -4.53 -9.81
CA VAL A 153 -16.46 -3.42 -10.71
C VAL A 153 -16.15 -3.93 -12.11
N GLY A 154 -16.14 -3.03 -13.11
CA GLY A 154 -15.78 -3.37 -14.47
C GLY A 154 -14.43 -4.09 -14.58
N ARG A 155 -14.29 -4.97 -15.59
CA ARG A 155 -13.14 -5.87 -15.74
C ARG A 155 -12.14 -5.40 -16.79
N GLY A 156 -10.86 -5.54 -16.48
CA GLY A 156 -9.77 -5.17 -17.39
C GLY A 156 -9.64 -3.66 -17.55
N GLY A 157 -8.78 -3.22 -18.47
CA GLY A 157 -8.59 -1.79 -18.71
C GLY A 157 -9.66 -1.15 -19.59
N ILE A 158 -9.62 0.17 -19.67
CA ILE A 158 -10.31 0.96 -20.69
C ILE A 158 -10.06 0.35 -22.07
N HIS A 159 -11.07 0.41 -22.95
CA HIS A 159 -10.95 -0.13 -24.29
C HIS A 159 -9.78 0.53 -25.06
N PRO A 160 -8.87 -0.23 -25.70
CA PRO A 160 -7.67 0.31 -26.36
C PRO A 160 -7.89 1.37 -27.45
N LYS A 161 -9.12 1.48 -27.98
CA LYS A 161 -9.51 2.56 -28.91
C LYS A 161 -9.60 3.93 -28.22
N LEU A 162 -9.81 3.97 -26.91
CA LEU A 162 -9.88 5.20 -26.13
C LEU A 162 -8.53 5.51 -25.50
N ALA A 163 -7.96 4.54 -24.78
CA ALA A 163 -6.67 4.69 -24.15
C ALA A 163 -6.01 3.33 -23.90
N ARG A 164 -4.68 3.33 -23.82
CA ARG A 164 -3.86 2.12 -23.64
C ARG A 164 -2.68 2.40 -22.72
N PHE A 165 -2.61 1.68 -21.61
CA PHE A 165 -1.38 1.60 -20.81
C PHE A 165 -0.24 0.98 -21.63
N LEU A 166 0.93 1.63 -21.66
CA LEU A 166 2.10 1.15 -22.38
C LEU A 166 3.11 0.49 -21.44
N GLY A 167 3.36 1.10 -20.28
CA GLY A 167 4.34 0.58 -19.34
C GLY A 167 4.79 1.62 -18.32
N ILE A 168 5.86 1.28 -17.62
CA ILE A 168 6.54 2.16 -16.67
C ILE A 168 7.99 2.23 -17.11
N ASN A 169 8.46 3.43 -17.42
CA ASN A 169 9.88 3.66 -17.61
C ASN A 169 10.53 3.76 -16.23
N LEU A 170 11.59 2.99 -15.98
CA LEU A 170 12.35 3.06 -14.72
C LEU A 170 13.67 3.81 -14.87
N GLN A 171 14.11 4.08 -16.11
CA GLN A 171 15.36 4.79 -16.39
C GLN A 171 15.24 6.28 -16.07
N SER A 172 14.04 6.85 -16.17
CA SER A 172 13.75 8.28 -15.93
C SER A 172 13.14 8.54 -14.54
N GLY A 173 13.28 7.58 -13.61
CA GLY A 173 12.39 7.43 -12.45
C GLY A 173 11.09 6.74 -12.84
N ALA A 174 10.25 6.34 -11.88
CA ALA A 174 9.00 5.61 -12.16
C ALA A 174 7.96 6.47 -12.88
N GLU A 175 8.09 6.54 -14.20
CA GLU A 175 7.24 7.31 -15.09
C GLU A 175 6.23 6.38 -15.76
N ILE A 176 4.95 6.66 -15.55
CA ILE A 176 3.84 5.93 -16.15
C ILE A 176 3.66 6.42 -17.58
N GLU A 177 3.61 5.48 -18.52
CA GLU A 177 3.38 5.79 -19.93
C GLU A 177 2.09 5.16 -20.45
N TYR A 178 1.30 5.95 -21.17
CA TYR A 178 0.08 5.49 -21.81
C TYR A 178 -0.26 6.33 -23.05
N GLU A 179 -1.17 5.82 -23.88
CA GLU A 179 -1.75 6.54 -25.01
C GLU A 179 -3.20 6.87 -24.71
N ALA A 180 -3.64 8.09 -25.05
CA ALA A 180 -5.03 8.50 -25.06
C ALA A 180 -5.36 9.06 -26.45
N GLY A 181 -6.22 8.36 -27.20
CA GLY A 181 -6.39 8.60 -28.64
C GLY A 181 -5.07 8.46 -29.40
N SER A 182 -4.60 9.55 -30.01
CA SER A 182 -3.31 9.62 -30.71
C SER A 182 -2.19 10.29 -29.90
N THR A 183 -2.45 10.64 -28.63
CA THR A 183 -1.50 11.36 -27.77
C THR A 183 -0.82 10.40 -26.82
N ARG A 184 0.51 10.38 -26.82
CA ARG A 184 1.30 9.69 -25.80
C ARG A 184 1.49 10.60 -24.60
N ILE A 185 1.16 10.08 -23.42
CA ILE A 185 1.23 10.80 -22.15
C ILE A 185 2.22 10.08 -21.23
N ARG A 186 2.93 10.89 -20.46
CA ARG A 186 3.91 10.46 -19.46
C ARG A 186 3.60 11.17 -18.16
N GLU A 187 3.46 10.41 -17.09
CA GLU A 187 3.14 10.93 -15.76
C GLU A 187 4.17 10.49 -14.74
N ARG A 188 4.56 11.42 -13.87
CA ARG A 188 5.43 11.17 -12.73
C ARG A 188 4.86 11.86 -11.51
N PHE A 189 4.87 11.16 -10.39
CA PHE A 189 4.41 11.68 -9.11
C PHE A 189 5.60 11.90 -8.18
N LEU A 190 5.63 13.07 -7.55
CA LEU A 190 6.69 13.50 -6.64
C LEU A 190 6.07 14.25 -5.46
N LEU A 191 6.70 14.15 -4.31
CA LEU A 191 6.43 15.01 -3.17
C LEU A 191 7.61 15.99 -3.01
N GLU A 192 7.35 17.26 -3.26
CA GLU A 192 8.35 18.33 -3.13
C GLU A 192 7.84 19.33 -2.08
N LYS A 193 8.73 19.77 -1.17
CA LYS A 193 8.38 20.79 -0.15
C LYS A 193 8.29 22.20 -0.75
N ASP A 194 8.96 22.42 -1.87
CA ASP A 194 9.04 23.72 -2.55
C ASP A 194 7.92 23.83 -3.60
N GLY A 195 6.66 23.87 -3.16
CA GLY A 195 5.54 24.21 -4.04
C GLY A 195 5.56 25.70 -4.39
N LEU A 196 5.39 26.03 -5.68
CA LEU A 196 5.36 27.37 -6.30
C LEU A 196 5.81 28.52 -5.37
N ALA A 197 7.08 28.89 -5.49
CA ALA A 197 7.58 30.19 -5.04
C ALA A 197 6.80 31.36 -5.69
#